data_AF-A0A1U9NDF2-F1
#
_entry.id   AF-A0A1U9NDF2-F1
#
_cell.length_a   1.000
_cell.length_b   1.000
_cell.length_c   1.000
_cell.angle_alpha   90.00
_cell.angle_beta   90.00
_cell.angle_gamma   90.00
#
_symmetry.space_group_name_H-M   'P 1'
#
loop_
_entity.id
_entity.type
_entity.pdbx_description
1 polymer ?
#
loop_
_entity_poly.entity_id
_entity_poly.type
_entity_poly.pdbx_seq_one_letter_code
_entity_poly.pdbx_strand_id
1 'polypeptide(L)'
;MEKIDKLMSLLKSKEDEAYIRRVNWIFFEERIEEYFSSLNNAYNFDALGGLYLINNRKSNPIYNIKYLYKSNFINHIQISTGWRRLNVYKGIVKDGVEKVEHVLESESALVFSQGINGKIMVFLYPYKSSIASVNEENIILHLNIEPHELTEKKISSILNTYIKYCVATSAISFDSQYLYFWRLWLIFRDFRNKQLIRNKSLYFIEKIIILFVPVLAVWATLFTSSKWPNIW
;
A
#
# COMPACT_ATOMS: atom_id res chain seq x y z
N MET A 1 -21.57 22.53 -26.35
CA MET A 1 -20.98 23.41 -25.33
C MET A 1 -21.33 22.92 -23.92
N GLU A 2 -22.61 22.70 -23.59
CA GLU A 2 -23.07 22.22 -22.27
C GLU A 2 -22.30 21.03 -21.67
N LYS A 3 -21.95 20.01 -22.47
CA LYS A 3 -21.17 18.86 -22.00
C LYS A 3 -19.74 19.23 -21.59
N ILE A 4 -19.13 20.21 -22.25
CA ILE A 4 -17.78 20.71 -21.93
C ILE A 4 -17.84 21.51 -20.62
N ASP A 5 -18.84 22.38 -20.47
CA ASP A 5 -19.03 23.17 -19.24
C ASP A 5 -19.27 22.28 -18.01
N LYS A 6 -20.00 21.18 -18.19
CA LYS A 6 -20.19 20.15 -17.15
C LYS A 6 -18.88 19.46 -16.77
N LEU A 7 -17.98 19.20 -17.72
CA LEU A 7 -16.68 18.60 -17.43
C LEU A 7 -15.74 19.61 -16.73
N MET A 8 -15.75 20.87 -17.15
CA MET A 8 -14.95 21.93 -16.54
C MET A 8 -15.38 22.20 -15.09
N SER A 9 -16.68 22.25 -14.83
CA SER A 9 -17.21 22.39 -13.46
C SER A 9 -16.89 21.18 -12.57
N LEU A 10 -16.94 19.97 -13.13
CA LEU A 10 -16.50 18.76 -12.41
C LEU A 10 -15.02 18.84 -12.04
N LEU A 11 -14.15 19.24 -12.97
CA LEU A 11 -12.72 19.36 -12.72
C LEU A 11 -12.44 20.35 -11.58
N LYS A 12 -13.05 21.54 -11.65
CA LYS A 12 -12.92 22.57 -10.60
C LYS A 12 -13.40 22.07 -9.24
N SER A 13 -14.54 21.39 -9.19
CA SER A 13 -15.03 20.76 -7.95
C SER A 13 -14.03 19.74 -7.38
N LYS A 14 -13.33 18.97 -8.23
CA LYS A 14 -12.30 18.03 -7.78
C LYS A 14 -11.03 18.72 -7.28
N GLU A 15 -10.67 19.86 -7.85
CA GLU A 15 -9.56 20.69 -7.35
C GLU A 15 -9.87 21.26 -5.97
N ASP A 16 -11.10 21.75 -5.78
CA ASP A 16 -11.58 22.26 -4.49
C ASP A 16 -11.60 21.16 -3.42
N GLU A 17 -12.16 19.98 -3.74
CA GLU A 17 -12.10 18.81 -2.85
C GLU A 17 -10.66 18.43 -2.49
N ALA A 18 -9.76 18.43 -3.49
CA ALA A 18 -8.35 18.09 -3.29
C ALA A 18 -7.66 19.10 -2.36
N TYR A 19 -7.96 20.39 -2.49
CA TYR A 19 -7.48 21.42 -1.58
C TYR A 19 -7.94 21.17 -0.14
N ILE A 20 -9.24 20.90 0.08
CA ILE A 20 -9.79 20.60 1.40
C ILE A 20 -9.09 19.39 2.02
N ARG A 21 -8.88 18.32 1.24
CA ARG A 21 -8.12 17.14 1.68
C ARG A 21 -6.68 17.46 2.05
N ARG A 22 -5.99 18.33 1.29
CA ARG A 22 -4.64 18.78 1.62
C ARG A 22 -4.58 19.61 2.90
N VAL A 23 -5.60 20.41 3.20
CA VAL A 23 -5.72 21.08 4.50
C VAL A 23 -5.93 20.04 5.61
N ASN A 24 -6.81 19.05 5.41
CA ASN A 24 -7.08 18.00 6.39
C ASN A 24 -5.88 17.10 6.70
N TRP A 25 -4.85 17.07 5.84
CA TRP A 25 -3.60 16.39 6.14
C TRP A 25 -2.95 16.91 7.42
N ILE A 26 -3.06 18.21 7.71
CA ILE A 26 -2.43 18.82 8.90
C ILE A 26 -2.96 18.17 10.18
N PHE A 27 -4.27 17.96 10.27
CA PHE A 27 -4.88 17.28 11.42
C PHE A 27 -4.52 15.79 11.49
N PHE A 28 -4.35 15.14 10.33
CA PHE A 28 -3.86 13.77 10.28
C PHE A 28 -2.41 13.67 10.76
N GLU A 29 -1.56 14.61 10.35
CA GLU A 29 -0.15 14.74 10.74
C GLU A 29 -0.01 14.90 12.26
N GLU A 30 -0.79 15.77 12.88
CA GLU A 30 -0.82 15.94 14.34
C GLU A 30 -1.22 14.63 15.05
N ARG A 31 -2.30 13.99 14.59
CA ARG A 31 -2.80 12.75 15.20
C ARG A 31 -1.80 11.59 15.13
N ILE A 32 -1.10 11.43 14.00
CA ILE A 32 -0.12 10.36 13.87
C ILE A 32 1.13 10.64 14.72
N GLU A 33 1.53 11.90 14.87
CA GLU A 33 2.64 12.31 15.73
C GLU A 33 2.32 12.05 17.22
N GLU A 34 1.14 12.43 17.67
CA GLU A 34 0.65 12.16 19.03
C GLU A 34 0.58 10.65 19.30
N TYR A 35 -0.04 9.89 18.40
CA TYR A 35 -0.14 8.45 18.54
C TYR A 35 1.24 7.79 18.56
N PHE A 36 2.14 8.18 17.65
CA PHE A 36 3.50 7.64 17.59
C PHE A 36 4.31 7.95 18.85
N SER A 37 4.21 9.18 19.38
CA SER A 37 4.85 9.55 20.64
C SER A 37 4.33 8.70 21.81
N SER A 38 3.01 8.53 21.90
CA SER A 38 2.41 7.66 22.93
C SER A 38 2.88 6.20 22.83
N LEU A 39 3.02 5.69 21.60
CA LEU A 39 3.48 4.34 21.32
C LEU A 39 4.94 4.13 21.74
N ASN A 40 5.83 5.05 21.37
CA ASN A 40 7.25 5.00 21.74
C ASN A 40 7.48 5.15 23.25
N ASN A 41 6.60 5.84 23.96
CA ASN A 41 6.66 5.93 25.42
C ASN A 41 6.16 4.65 26.10
N ALA A 42 5.21 3.94 25.49
CA ALA A 42 4.58 2.75 26.07
C ALA A 42 5.35 1.45 25.80
N TYR A 43 6.11 1.36 24.70
CA TYR A 43 6.75 0.13 24.26
C TYR A 43 8.21 0.33 23.88
N ASN A 44 9.04 -0.69 24.14
CA ASN A 44 10.40 -0.74 23.64
C ASN A 44 10.46 -1.44 22.27
N PHE A 45 10.98 -0.75 21.26
CA PHE A 45 11.15 -1.23 19.89
C PHE A 45 12.58 -1.64 19.54
N ASP A 46 13.48 -1.84 20.51
CA ASP A 46 14.87 -2.27 20.29
C ASP A 46 14.98 -3.56 19.47
N ALA A 47 14.02 -4.48 19.64
CA ALA A 47 13.94 -5.71 18.86
C ALA A 47 13.75 -5.46 17.35
N LEU A 48 13.26 -4.27 16.97
CA LEU A 48 13.13 -3.80 15.59
C LEU A 48 14.23 -2.77 15.22
N GLY A 49 15.28 -2.59 16.03
CA GLY A 49 16.28 -1.53 15.82
C GLY A 49 15.74 -0.12 16.10
N GLY A 50 14.63 0.00 16.84
CA GLY A 50 13.93 1.25 17.11
C GLY A 50 12.98 1.65 15.97
N LEU A 51 12.02 2.53 16.30
CA LEU A 51 11.10 3.14 15.34
C LEU A 51 11.31 4.65 15.28
N TYR A 52 11.29 5.19 14.07
CA TYR A 52 11.54 6.60 13.79
C TYR A 52 10.45 7.16 12.89
N LEU A 53 9.92 8.32 13.26
CA LEU A 53 8.94 9.06 12.46
C LEU A 53 9.66 10.18 11.70
N ILE A 54 9.47 10.20 10.38
CA ILE A 54 10.02 11.19 9.48
C ILE A 54 8.86 11.83 8.73
N ASN A 55 8.91 13.15 8.65
CA ASN A 55 7.94 13.96 7.92
C ASN A 55 8.70 14.87 6.96
N ASN A 56 8.42 14.80 5.66
CA ASN A 56 9.19 15.57 4.67
C ASN A 56 9.31 17.04 4.97
N ARG A 57 8.20 17.65 5.39
CA ARG A 57 8.16 19.09 5.58
C ARG A 57 8.95 19.54 6.79
N LYS A 58 8.99 18.72 7.85
CA LYS A 58 9.77 19.02 9.05
C LYS A 58 11.25 18.67 8.86
N SER A 59 11.54 17.64 8.07
CA SER A 59 12.93 17.15 7.90
C SER A 59 13.71 17.89 6.81
N ASN A 60 13.06 18.53 5.83
CA ASN A 60 13.75 19.13 4.69
C ASN A 60 13.49 20.65 4.57
N PRO A 61 14.55 21.50 4.66
CA PRO A 61 14.44 22.95 4.56
C PRO A 61 13.82 23.46 3.25
N ILE A 62 13.87 22.66 2.17
CA ILE A 62 13.31 23.02 0.85
C ILE A 62 11.80 23.30 0.94
N TYR A 63 11.10 22.73 1.92
CA TYR A 63 9.66 22.98 2.11
C TYR A 63 9.35 24.27 2.89
N ASN A 64 10.36 25.00 3.38
CA ASN A 64 10.19 26.26 4.11
C ASN A 64 10.22 27.48 3.17
N ILE A 65 9.36 27.47 2.14
CA ILE A 65 9.26 28.54 1.15
C ILE A 65 8.20 29.54 1.61
N LYS A 66 8.61 30.80 1.82
CA LYS A 66 7.77 31.89 2.40
C LYS A 66 6.42 32.11 1.70
N TYR A 67 6.30 31.77 0.42
CA TYR A 67 5.11 32.03 -0.40
C TYR A 67 4.26 30.79 -0.71
N LEU A 68 4.63 29.61 -0.19
CA LEU A 68 3.89 28.38 -0.42
C LEU A 68 3.23 27.90 0.88
N TYR A 69 1.90 27.77 0.84
CA TYR A 69 1.15 27.22 1.96
C TYR A 69 1.37 25.71 2.10
N LYS A 70 1.22 25.20 3.32
CA LYS A 70 1.32 23.76 3.64
C LYS A 70 0.42 22.89 2.75
N SER A 71 -0.74 23.41 2.38
CA SER A 71 -1.73 22.77 1.50
C SER A 71 -1.30 22.66 0.02
N ASN A 72 -0.19 23.30 -0.37
CA ASN A 72 0.30 23.31 -1.76
C ASN A 72 1.39 22.26 -2.00
N PHE A 73 1.78 21.51 -0.95
CA PHE A 73 2.75 20.44 -1.05
C PHE A 73 2.09 19.08 -1.07
N ILE A 74 2.72 18.14 -1.77
CA ILE A 74 2.44 16.73 -1.60
C ILE A 74 3.15 16.28 -0.33
N ASN A 75 2.36 15.96 0.69
CA ASN A 75 2.88 15.58 1.98
C ASN A 75 3.20 14.09 2.06
N HIS A 76 4.22 13.73 2.86
CA HIS A 76 4.48 12.34 3.21
C HIS A 76 4.92 12.20 4.67
N ILE A 77 4.50 11.12 5.30
CA ILE A 77 4.94 10.71 6.62
C ILE A 77 5.42 9.27 6.52
N GLN A 78 6.61 9.01 7.04
CA GLN A 78 7.25 7.71 7.06
C GLN A 78 7.53 7.30 8.50
N ILE A 79 7.16 6.09 8.86
CA ILE A 79 7.61 5.42 10.08
C ILE A 79 8.53 4.30 9.65
N SER A 80 9.81 4.35 10.03
CA SER A 80 10.80 3.36 9.62
C SER A 80 11.52 2.74 10.80
N THR A 81 12.03 1.54 10.58
CA THR A 81 12.91 0.86 11.54
C THR A 81 14.34 1.35 11.39
N GLY A 82 15.09 1.30 12.49
CA GLY A 82 16.53 1.55 12.46
C GLY A 82 17.32 0.33 12.00
N TRP A 83 18.59 0.29 12.39
CA TRP A 83 19.47 -0.84 12.10
C TRP A 83 19.41 -1.86 13.23
N ARG A 84 19.08 -3.10 12.87
CA ARG A 84 19.06 -4.23 13.78
C ARG A 84 20.19 -5.20 13.43
N ARG A 85 20.96 -5.64 14.44
CA ARG A 85 21.98 -6.68 14.29
C ARG A 85 21.35 -8.05 14.54
N LEU A 86 21.63 -9.02 13.67
CA LEU A 86 21.10 -10.40 13.80
C LEU A 86 22.03 -11.34 14.58
N ASN A 87 23.06 -10.79 15.25
CA ASN A 87 24.06 -11.54 16.02
C ASN A 87 24.73 -12.70 15.28
N VAL A 88 24.76 -12.62 13.95
CA VAL A 88 25.49 -13.54 13.07
C VAL A 88 26.39 -12.71 12.16
N TYR A 89 27.44 -13.34 11.65
CA TYR A 89 28.43 -12.73 10.78
C TYR A 89 28.46 -13.42 9.43
N LYS A 90 28.80 -12.68 8.38
CA LYS A 90 29.07 -13.22 7.05
C LYS A 90 30.49 -12.89 6.61
N GLY A 91 31.12 -13.85 5.93
CA GLY A 91 32.33 -13.59 5.16
C GLY A 91 31.99 -12.81 3.90
N ILE A 92 32.76 -11.77 3.62
CA ILE A 92 32.70 -11.02 2.37
C ILE A 92 34.13 -10.83 1.83
N VAL A 93 34.26 -10.73 0.52
CA VAL A 93 35.52 -10.31 -0.12
C VAL A 93 35.31 -8.89 -0.62
N LYS A 94 36.04 -7.94 -0.04
CA LYS A 94 36.00 -6.54 -0.45
C LYS A 94 37.41 -6.09 -0.80
N ASP A 95 37.59 -5.63 -2.03
CA ASP A 95 38.89 -5.21 -2.57
C ASP A 95 39.97 -6.31 -2.50
N GLY A 96 39.56 -7.57 -2.71
CA GLY A 96 40.45 -8.74 -2.65
C GLY A 96 40.84 -9.19 -1.24
N VAL A 97 40.33 -8.53 -0.19
CA VAL A 97 40.58 -8.89 1.21
C VAL A 97 39.35 -9.57 1.80
N GLU A 98 39.55 -10.74 2.41
CA GLU A 98 38.53 -11.42 3.19
C GLU A 98 38.24 -10.65 4.47
N LYS A 99 36.97 -10.29 4.66
CA LYS A 99 36.48 -9.58 5.84
C LYS A 99 35.25 -10.28 6.38
N VAL A 100 35.02 -10.07 7.68
CA VAL A 100 33.82 -10.54 8.36
C VAL A 100 32.97 -9.32 8.71
N GLU A 101 31.71 -9.33 8.28
CA GLU A 101 30.75 -8.26 8.58
C GLU A 101 29.58 -8.81 9.38
N HIS A 102 29.07 -7.98 10.29
CA HIS A 102 27.82 -8.26 10.98
C HIS A 102 26.65 -8.24 10.00
N VAL A 103 25.74 -9.20 10.19
CA VAL A 103 24.49 -9.24 9.43
C VAL A 103 23.51 -8.25 10.04
N LEU A 104 23.05 -7.34 9.18
CA LEU A 104 22.12 -6.27 9.54
C LEU A 104 20.78 -6.43 8.83
N GLU A 105 19.72 -6.01 9.51
CA GLU A 105 18.38 -5.76 8.98
C GLU A 105 18.05 -4.28 9.08
N SER A 106 17.52 -3.71 8.00
CA SER A 106 17.11 -2.30 7.94
C SER A 106 16.13 -2.04 6.78
N GLU A 107 15.86 -0.77 6.49
CA GLU A 107 15.10 -0.29 5.32
C GLU A 107 13.60 -0.65 5.31
N SER A 108 13.05 -1.15 6.43
CA SER A 108 11.60 -1.29 6.52
C SER A 108 10.95 0.05 6.81
N ALA A 109 9.80 0.30 6.17
CA ALA A 109 9.06 1.55 6.32
C ALA A 109 7.55 1.36 6.15
N LEU A 110 6.78 2.11 6.92
CA LEU A 110 5.36 2.40 6.71
C LEU A 110 5.26 3.83 6.20
N VAL A 111 4.72 4.01 4.99
CA VAL A 111 4.65 5.32 4.36
C VAL A 111 3.20 5.72 4.12
N PHE A 112 2.81 6.86 4.67
CA PHE A 112 1.61 7.59 4.31
C PHE A 112 2.00 8.64 3.29
N SER A 113 1.47 8.53 2.08
CA SER A 113 1.77 9.46 0.99
C SER A 113 0.49 10.09 0.49
N GLN A 114 0.49 11.42 0.35
CA GLN A 114 -0.63 12.15 -0.20
C GLN A 114 -0.61 12.07 -1.74
N GLY A 115 -1.75 11.76 -2.35
CA GLY A 115 -1.94 11.90 -3.79
C GLY A 115 -2.21 13.35 -4.19
N ILE A 116 -2.10 13.66 -5.48
CA ILE A 116 -2.42 15.00 -6.03
C ILE A 116 -3.87 15.39 -5.70
N ASN A 117 -4.78 14.42 -5.66
CA ASN A 117 -6.18 14.58 -5.25
C ASN A 117 -6.37 14.80 -3.74
N GLY A 118 -5.29 14.91 -2.96
CA GLY A 118 -5.28 15.11 -1.51
C GLY A 118 -5.56 13.86 -0.68
N LYS A 119 -5.96 12.74 -1.30
CA LYS A 119 -6.20 11.46 -0.60
C LYS A 119 -4.91 10.79 -0.19
N ILE A 120 -4.99 9.83 0.73
CA ILE A 120 -3.83 9.18 1.32
C ILE A 120 -3.69 7.75 0.80
N MET A 121 -2.46 7.39 0.48
CA MET A 121 -2.01 6.05 0.13
C MET A 121 -1.11 5.54 1.24
N VAL A 122 -1.22 4.25 1.56
CA VAL A 122 -0.46 3.60 2.64
C VAL A 122 0.35 2.47 2.06
N PHE A 123 1.67 2.56 2.21
CA PHE A 123 2.63 1.59 1.71
C PHE A 123 3.35 0.91 2.87
N LEU A 124 3.61 -0.38 2.72
CA LEU A 124 4.48 -1.16 3.60
C LEU A 124 5.71 -1.59 2.82
N TYR A 125 6.89 -1.30 3.34
CA TYR A 125 8.18 -1.73 2.81
C TYR A 125 8.77 -2.80 3.73
N PRO A 126 9.24 -3.92 3.18
CA PRO A 126 9.75 -5.04 3.98
C PRO A 126 11.11 -4.70 4.59
N TYR A 127 11.51 -5.49 5.57
CA TYR A 127 12.92 -5.54 5.96
C TYR A 127 13.79 -6.03 4.81
N LYS A 128 14.99 -5.45 4.71
CA LYS A 128 16.08 -6.00 3.92
C LYS A 128 17.21 -6.40 4.84
N SER A 129 17.62 -7.66 4.73
CA SER A 129 18.83 -8.17 5.37
C SER A 129 19.98 -8.18 4.38
N SER A 130 21.19 -7.98 4.89
CA SER A 130 22.42 -8.11 4.12
C SER A 130 22.69 -9.52 3.55
N ILE A 131 21.92 -10.53 3.97
CA ILE A 131 22.00 -11.93 3.49
C ILE A 131 20.74 -12.35 2.74
N ALA A 132 19.58 -11.82 3.14
CA ALA A 132 18.29 -12.24 2.61
C ALA A 132 17.38 -11.04 2.41
N SER A 133 16.68 -11.03 1.28
CA SER A 133 15.60 -10.10 1.02
C SER A 133 14.40 -10.88 0.53
N VAL A 134 13.22 -10.42 0.92
CA VAL A 134 11.99 -10.87 0.30
C VAL A 134 11.87 -10.27 -1.10
N ASN A 135 11.14 -10.93 -2.01
CA ASN A 135 11.06 -10.50 -3.41
C ASN A 135 10.11 -9.32 -3.62
N GLU A 136 9.25 -9.01 -2.66
CA GLU A 136 8.36 -7.85 -2.74
C GLU A 136 9.10 -6.53 -2.50
N GLU A 137 8.86 -5.54 -3.38
CA GLU A 137 9.41 -4.19 -3.21
C GLU A 137 8.65 -3.42 -2.12
N ASN A 138 7.32 -3.50 -2.17
CA ASN A 138 6.39 -2.90 -1.22
C ASN A 138 5.02 -3.56 -1.32
N ILE A 139 4.13 -3.26 -0.37
CA ILE A 139 2.70 -3.61 -0.41
C ILE A 139 1.87 -2.34 -0.31
N ILE A 140 0.92 -2.15 -1.24
CA ILE A 140 -0.07 -1.06 -1.14
C ILE A 140 -1.22 -1.54 -0.26
N LEU A 141 -1.15 -1.19 1.03
CA LEU A 141 -2.13 -1.61 2.02
C LEU A 141 -3.49 -0.94 1.79
N HIS A 142 -3.46 0.36 1.50
CA HIS A 142 -4.65 1.16 1.25
C HIS A 142 -4.38 2.22 0.19
N LEU A 143 -5.40 2.50 -0.63
CA LEU A 143 -5.38 3.53 -1.65
C LEU A 143 -6.59 4.45 -1.47
N ASN A 144 -6.41 5.75 -1.72
CA ASN A 144 -7.49 6.74 -1.78
C ASN A 144 -8.28 6.88 -0.46
N ILE A 145 -7.61 6.79 0.69
CA ILE A 145 -8.23 7.06 2.00
C ILE A 145 -8.44 8.57 2.16
N GLU A 146 -9.58 8.99 2.72
CA GLU A 146 -9.76 10.38 3.10
C GLU A 146 -9.01 10.69 4.40
N PRO A 147 -8.31 11.83 4.54
CA PRO A 147 -7.51 12.12 5.74
C PRO A 147 -8.28 12.02 7.07
N HIS A 148 -9.56 12.38 7.07
CA HIS A 148 -10.41 12.31 8.26
C HIS A 148 -10.78 10.87 8.67
N GLU A 149 -10.72 9.90 7.75
CA GLU A 149 -10.99 8.48 8.03
C GLU A 149 -9.84 7.81 8.79
N LEU A 150 -8.64 8.40 8.76
CA LEU A 150 -7.48 7.96 9.55
C LEU A 150 -7.62 8.37 11.02
N THR A 151 -8.60 7.77 11.68
CA THR A 151 -8.79 7.83 13.13
C THR A 151 -7.66 7.11 13.86
N GLU A 152 -7.47 7.38 15.16
CA GLU A 152 -6.46 6.69 15.98
C GLU A 152 -6.58 5.17 15.92
N LYS A 153 -7.82 4.63 15.98
CA LYS A 153 -8.07 3.19 15.83
C LYS A 153 -7.54 2.65 14.51
N LYS A 154 -7.72 3.41 13.41
CA LYS A 154 -7.25 3.01 12.09
C LYS A 154 -5.73 3.09 11.99
N ILE A 155 -5.14 4.16 12.51
CA ILE A 155 -3.68 4.34 12.60
C ILE A 155 -3.05 3.19 13.39
N SER A 156 -3.61 2.87 14.55
CA SER A 156 -3.21 1.74 15.39
C SER A 156 -3.26 0.40 14.64
N SER A 157 -4.36 0.13 13.94
CA SER A 157 -4.50 -1.09 13.13
C SER A 157 -3.47 -1.19 12.01
N ILE A 158 -3.18 -0.07 11.33
CA ILE A 158 -2.15 0.00 10.28
C ILE A 158 -0.75 -0.23 10.88
N LEU A 159 -0.44 0.39 12.02
CA LEU A 159 0.85 0.23 12.70
C LEU A 159 1.07 -1.18 13.22
N ASN A 160 0.05 -1.83 13.80
CA ASN A 160 0.14 -3.22 14.20
C ASN A 160 0.36 -4.15 12.99
N THR A 161 -0.28 -3.84 11.86
CA THR A 161 -0.03 -4.54 10.59
C THR A 161 1.41 -4.34 10.14
N TYR A 162 1.94 -3.12 10.23
CA TYR A 162 3.33 -2.81 9.89
C TYR A 162 4.32 -3.55 10.78
N ILE A 163 4.16 -3.51 12.11
CA ILE A 163 5.05 -4.23 13.05
C ILE A 163 5.04 -5.73 12.75
N LYS A 164 3.85 -6.32 12.55
CA LYS A 164 3.75 -7.75 12.19
C LYS A 164 4.39 -8.04 10.82
N TYR A 165 4.32 -7.11 9.89
CA TYR A 165 4.96 -7.21 8.58
C TYR A 165 6.49 -7.13 8.67
N CYS A 166 7.03 -6.28 9.53
CA CYS A 166 8.44 -6.28 9.89
C CYS A 166 8.88 -7.65 10.40
N VAL A 167 8.15 -8.23 11.35
CA VAL A 167 8.48 -9.57 11.87
C VAL A 167 8.41 -10.64 10.77
N ALA A 168 7.38 -10.62 9.92
CA ALA A 168 7.20 -11.59 8.83
C ALA A 168 8.22 -11.45 7.67
N THR A 169 8.93 -10.32 7.58
CA THR A 169 9.95 -10.06 6.55
C THR A 169 11.37 -10.12 7.09
N SER A 170 11.53 -10.24 8.42
CA SER A 170 12.82 -10.50 9.06
C SER A 170 13.31 -11.91 8.71
N ALA A 171 14.59 -12.00 8.36
CA ALA A 171 15.31 -13.24 8.06
C ALA A 171 15.31 -14.22 9.23
N ILE A 172 15.19 -13.73 10.47
CA ILE A 172 15.09 -14.59 11.67
C ILE A 172 13.77 -15.38 11.68
N SER A 173 12.68 -14.80 11.15
CA SER A 173 11.33 -15.40 11.26
C SER A 173 10.92 -16.19 10.01
N PHE A 174 11.88 -16.56 9.15
CA PHE A 174 11.60 -17.24 7.88
C PHE A 174 11.05 -18.67 8.05
N ASP A 175 11.28 -19.29 9.18
CA ASP A 175 10.77 -20.62 9.54
C ASP A 175 9.27 -20.61 9.93
N SER A 176 8.73 -19.45 10.29
CA SER A 176 7.35 -19.33 10.77
C SER A 176 6.33 -19.40 9.62
N GLN A 177 5.70 -20.56 9.46
CA GLN A 177 4.64 -20.78 8.47
C GLN A 177 3.45 -19.84 8.65
N TYR A 178 3.07 -19.54 9.90
CA TYR A 178 1.97 -18.61 10.20
C TYR A 178 2.25 -17.21 9.63
N LEU A 179 3.45 -16.69 9.86
CA LEU A 179 3.86 -15.38 9.35
C LEU A 179 3.97 -15.40 7.83
N TYR A 180 4.48 -16.49 7.25
CA TYR A 180 4.54 -16.68 5.81
C TYR A 180 3.16 -16.62 5.15
N PHE A 181 2.18 -17.40 5.63
CA PHE A 181 0.82 -17.38 5.07
C PHE A 181 0.12 -16.04 5.29
N TRP A 182 0.30 -15.42 6.45
CA TRP A 182 -0.23 -14.09 6.71
C TRP A 182 0.38 -13.03 5.78
N ARG A 183 1.68 -13.12 5.46
CA ARG A 183 2.35 -12.27 4.47
C ARG A 183 1.81 -12.49 3.07
N LEU A 184 1.62 -13.75 2.65
CA LEU A 184 0.98 -14.06 1.37
C LEU A 184 -0.45 -13.50 1.27
N TRP A 185 -1.22 -13.58 2.36
CA TRP A 185 -2.54 -12.96 2.43
C TRP A 185 -2.48 -11.43 2.28
N LEU A 186 -1.48 -10.77 2.87
CA LEU A 186 -1.26 -9.32 2.67
C LEU A 186 -0.91 -8.99 1.21
N ILE A 187 -0.03 -9.78 0.58
CA ILE A 187 0.33 -9.61 -0.84
C ILE A 187 -0.92 -9.80 -1.72
N PHE A 188 -1.73 -10.81 -1.44
CA PHE A 188 -3.00 -11.01 -2.15
C PHE A 188 -3.95 -9.82 -1.98
N ARG A 189 -3.98 -9.22 -0.79
CA ARG A 189 -4.81 -8.04 -0.48
C ARG A 189 -4.27 -6.73 -1.07
N ASP A 190 -3.03 -6.72 -1.57
CA ASP A 190 -2.44 -5.55 -2.22
C ASP A 190 -3.41 -4.99 -3.27
N PHE A 191 -3.58 -3.66 -3.23
CA PHE A 191 -4.47 -2.97 -4.16
C PHE A 191 -4.16 -3.29 -5.64
N ARG A 192 -2.88 -3.40 -6.01
CA ARG A 192 -2.45 -3.74 -7.38
C ARG A 192 -3.00 -5.10 -7.81
N ASN A 193 -2.95 -6.08 -6.92
CA ASN A 193 -3.46 -7.42 -7.18
C ASN A 193 -4.99 -7.43 -7.30
N LYS A 194 -5.71 -6.67 -6.48
CA LYS A 194 -7.16 -6.52 -6.64
C LYS A 194 -7.56 -5.95 -8.00
N GLN A 195 -6.80 -4.97 -8.50
CA GLN A 195 -7.06 -4.37 -9.81
C GLN A 195 -6.78 -5.37 -10.94
N LEU A 196 -5.67 -6.12 -10.86
CA LEU A 196 -5.35 -7.18 -11.81
C LEU A 196 -6.39 -8.30 -11.80
N ILE A 197 -6.83 -8.74 -10.62
CA ILE A 197 -7.86 -9.78 -10.47
C ILE A 197 -9.18 -9.28 -11.06
N ARG A 198 -9.60 -8.05 -10.77
CA ARG A 198 -10.82 -7.45 -11.34
C ARG A 198 -10.76 -7.39 -12.87
N ASN A 199 -9.62 -6.99 -13.44
CA ASN A 199 -9.47 -6.91 -14.89
C ASN A 199 -9.46 -8.32 -15.53
N LYS A 200 -8.77 -9.29 -14.92
CA LYS A 200 -8.76 -10.69 -15.37
C LYS A 200 -10.14 -11.34 -15.24
N SER A 201 -10.89 -11.05 -14.17
CA SER A 201 -12.24 -11.59 -14.00
C SER A 201 -13.21 -11.01 -15.02
N LEU A 202 -13.10 -9.72 -15.34
CA LEU A 202 -13.91 -9.10 -16.40
C LEU A 202 -13.61 -9.75 -17.76
N TYR A 203 -12.34 -9.96 -18.08
CA TYR A 203 -11.93 -10.67 -19.31
C TYR A 203 -12.43 -12.13 -19.35
N PHE A 204 -12.40 -12.84 -18.21
CA PHE A 204 -12.91 -14.20 -18.13
C PHE A 204 -14.44 -14.26 -18.30
N ILE A 205 -15.17 -13.33 -17.69
CA ILE A 205 -16.63 -13.19 -17.87
C ILE A 205 -16.96 -12.87 -19.33
N GLU A 206 -16.24 -11.95 -19.96
CA GLU A 206 -16.39 -11.61 -21.37
C GLU A 206 -16.22 -12.87 -22.26
N LYS A 207 -15.18 -13.67 -22.00
CA LYS A 207 -14.94 -14.94 -22.70
C LYS A 207 -16.06 -15.96 -22.49
N ILE A 208 -16.60 -16.07 -21.28
CA ILE A 208 -17.74 -16.94 -20.98
C ILE A 208 -18.98 -16.48 -21.74
N ILE A 209 -19.28 -15.18 -21.74
CA ILE A 209 -20.44 -14.64 -22.47
C ILE A 209 -20.31 -14.92 -23.98
N ILE A 210 -19.14 -14.69 -24.56
CA ILE A 210 -18.87 -14.98 -25.98
C ILE A 210 -19.05 -16.48 -26.29
N LEU A 211 -18.72 -17.38 -25.36
CA LEU A 211 -18.90 -18.83 -25.54
C LEU A 211 -20.37 -19.27 -25.37
N PHE A 212 -21.10 -18.68 -24.41
CA PHE A 212 -22.46 -19.09 -24.07
C PHE A 212 -23.52 -18.53 -25.01
N VAL A 213 -23.34 -17.33 -25.56
CA VAL A 213 -24.32 -16.72 -26.48
C VAL A 213 -24.56 -17.59 -27.73
N PRO A 214 -23.54 -18.13 -28.42
CA PRO A 214 -23.73 -19.05 -29.55
C PRO A 214 -24.41 -20.37 -29.13
N VAL A 215 -24.03 -20.94 -27.98
CA VAL A 215 -24.61 -22.19 -27.47
C VAL A 215 -26.10 -22.00 -27.17
N LEU A 216 -26.47 -20.88 -26.53
CA LEU A 216 -27.87 -20.53 -26.28
C LEU A 216 -28.64 -20.25 -27.58
N ALA A 217 -28.00 -19.64 -28.58
CA ALA A 217 -28.62 -19.42 -29.89
C ALA A 217 -28.92 -20.76 -30.61
N VAL A 218 -27.95 -21.69 -30.63
CA VAL A 218 -28.15 -23.04 -31.17
C VAL A 218 -29.25 -23.77 -30.40
N TRP A 219 -29.22 -23.72 -29.07
CA TRP A 219 -30.25 -24.36 -28.23
C TRP A 219 -31.65 -23.78 -28.48
N ALA A 220 -31.78 -22.44 -28.58
CA ALA A 220 -33.03 -21.79 -28.91
C ALA A 220 -33.55 -22.22 -30.29
N THR A 221 -32.69 -22.29 -31.32
CA THR A 221 -33.11 -22.76 -32.66
C THR A 221 -33.62 -24.20 -32.65
N LEU A 222 -32.97 -25.10 -31.88
CA LEU A 222 -33.40 -26.49 -31.73
C LEU A 222 -34.78 -26.59 -31.06
N PHE A 223 -35.04 -25.79 -30.02
CA PHE A 223 -36.33 -25.77 -29.34
C PHE A 223 -37.45 -25.15 -30.20
N THR A 224 -37.17 -24.10 -30.96
CA THR A 224 -38.16 -23.50 -31.89
C THR A 224 -38.46 -24.38 -33.10
N SER A 225 -37.50 -25.23 -33.51
CA SER A 225 -37.65 -26.20 -34.60
C SER A 225 -38.53 -27.41 -34.23
N SER A 226 -38.75 -27.64 -32.92
CA SER A 226 -39.57 -28.77 -32.44
C SER A 226 -41.10 -28.58 -32.58
N LYS A 227 -41.58 -27.55 -33.32
CA LYS A 227 -42.95 -27.59 -33.84
C LYS A 227 -43.00 -28.63 -34.97
N TRP A 228 -43.50 -29.81 -34.59
CA TRP A 228 -43.76 -30.99 -35.42
C TRP A 228 -44.29 -30.62 -36.81
N PRO A 229 -43.82 -31.24 -37.91
CA PRO A 229 -44.50 -31.12 -39.18
C PRO A 229 -45.83 -31.87 -39.06
N ASN A 230 -46.94 -31.12 -39.03
CA ASN A 230 -48.25 -31.68 -39.31
C ASN A 230 -48.25 -32.14 -40.76
N ILE A 231 -48.02 -33.43 -40.96
CA ILE A 231 -48.29 -34.13 -42.20
C ILE A 231 -49.82 -34.36 -42.22
N TRP A 232 -50.51 -33.56 -43.04
CA TRP A 232 -51.82 -33.88 -43.63
C TRP A 232 -51.75 -33.50 -45.11
#